data_AF-A0A5S9M8R5-F1
#
_entry.id   AF-A0A5S9M8R5-F1
#
_cell.length_a   1.000
_cell.length_b   1.000
_cell.length_c   1.000
_cell.angle_alpha   90.00
_cell.angle_beta   90.00
_cell.angle_gamma   90.00
#
_symmetry.space_group_name_H-M   'P 1'
#
loop_
_entity.id
_entity.type
_entity.pdbx_description
1 polymer ?
#
loop_
_entity_poly.entity_id
_entity_poly.type
_entity_poly.pdbx_seq_one_letter_code
_entity_poly.pdbx_strand_id
1 'polypeptide(L)'
;MRHEYGNSVCVTTQVGCRIGCTFCASTLGGLKRNLEAGEIVAQVLKVQQALDETDERVSSVVIMGIGEPFDNFDEMLAFLKNHQP
;
A
#
# COMPACT_ATOMS: atom_id res chain seq x y z
N MET A 1 -4.25 4.62 9.82
CA MET A 1 -4.61 4.19 11.19
C MET A 1 -3.85 5.06 12.17
N ARG A 2 -4.51 5.59 13.19
CA ARG A 2 -3.88 6.44 14.21
C ARG A 2 -3.40 5.56 15.37
N HIS A 3 -2.15 5.73 15.79
CA HIS A 3 -1.56 5.06 16.95
C HIS A 3 -0.84 6.08 17.84
N GLU A 4 -0.52 5.70 19.08
CA GLU A 4 0.25 6.55 20.01
C GLU A 4 1.64 6.92 19.45
N TYR A 5 2.21 6.08 18.59
CA TYR A 5 3.51 6.28 17.93
C TYR A 5 3.39 6.91 16.52
N GLY A 6 2.20 7.35 16.11
CA GLY A 6 1.97 8.06 14.86
C GLY A 6 0.97 7.40 13.91
N ASN A 7 0.86 7.98 12.71
CA ASN A 7 -0.12 7.57 11.70
C ASN A 7 0.47 6.53 10.73
N SER A 8 -0.11 5.34 10.69
CA SER A 8 0.30 4.24 9.81
C SER A 8 -0.60 4.13 8.58
N VAL A 9 -0.02 4.08 7.39
CA VAL A 9 -0.75 3.90 6.12
C VAL A 9 -0.61 2.48 5.61
N CYS A 10 -1.73 1.84 5.30
CA CYS A 10 -1.75 0.52 4.69
C CYS A 10 -1.84 0.68 3.17
N VAL A 11 -0.84 0.17 2.45
CA VAL A 11 -0.79 0.24 0.98
C VAL A 11 -1.06 -1.11 0.33
N THR A 12 -1.70 -1.05 -0.83
CA THR A 12 -2.03 -2.15 -1.73
C THR A 12 -0.97 -2.26 -2.82
N THR A 13 -0.62 -3.48 -3.23
CA THR A 13 0.37 -3.76 -4.29
C THR A 13 -0.25 -4.33 -5.56
N GLN A 14 -1.49 -4.83 -5.51
CA GLN A 14 -2.15 -5.46 -6.64
C GLN A 14 -3.66 -5.16 -6.65
N VAL A 15 -4.28 -5.24 -7.83
CA VAL A 15 -5.75 -5.28 -7.95
C VAL A 15 -6.20 -6.73 -7.89
N GLY A 16 -6.68 -7.14 -6.71
CA GLY A 16 -6.96 -8.54 -6.38
C GLY A 16 -5.69 -9.31 -6.00
N CYS A 17 -5.84 -10.59 -5.62
CA CYS A 17 -4.72 -11.44 -5.20
C CYS A 17 -4.94 -12.88 -5.67
N ARG A 18 -3.87 -13.57 -6.10
CA ARG A 18 -3.93 -14.96 -6.60
C ARG A 18 -3.42 -16.03 -5.64
N ILE A 19 -2.97 -15.66 -4.45
CA ILE A 19 -2.42 -16.62 -3.47
C ILE A 19 -3.47 -17.64 -3.00
N GLY A 20 -4.75 -17.26 -2.97
CA GLY A 20 -5.82 -18.19 -2.64
C GLY A 20 -5.97 -18.50 -1.15
N CYS A 21 -5.52 -17.60 -0.26
CA CYS A 21 -5.78 -17.71 1.17
C CYS A 21 -7.30 -17.79 1.44
N THR A 22 -7.75 -18.87 2.06
CA THR A 22 -9.18 -19.20 2.25
C THR A 22 -9.96 -18.19 3.10
N PHE A 23 -9.25 -17.40 3.90
CA PHE A 23 -9.82 -16.39 4.81
C PHE A 23 -9.75 -14.96 4.25
N CYS A 24 -9.15 -14.76 3.06
CA CYS A 24 -8.87 -13.42 2.53
C CYS A 24 -9.84 -13.05 1.40
N ALA A 25 -10.68 -12.04 1.63
CA ALA A 25 -11.66 -11.56 0.65
C ALA A 25 -11.01 -11.05 -0.65
N SER A 26 -9.76 -10.57 -0.59
CA SER A 26 -8.98 -10.10 -1.75
C SER A 26 -8.78 -11.16 -2.84
N THR A 27 -8.99 -12.44 -2.52
CA THR A 27 -8.84 -13.56 -3.45
C THR A 27 -10.12 -13.86 -4.24
N LEU A 28 -11.29 -13.38 -3.80
CA LEU A 28 -12.60 -13.72 -4.39
C LEU A 28 -12.73 -13.34 -5.88
N GLY A 29 -11.99 -12.33 -6.33
CA GLY A 29 -11.96 -11.89 -7.74
C GLY A 29 -10.75 -12.37 -8.55
N GLY A 30 -9.84 -13.12 -7.91
CA GLY A 30 -8.50 -13.43 -8.42
C GLY A 30 -7.62 -12.19 -8.62
N LEU A 31 -6.39 -12.40 -9.10
CA LEU A 31 -5.51 -11.30 -9.52
C LEU A 31 -5.95 -10.74 -10.87
N LYS A 32 -6.12 -9.41 -10.95
CA LYS A 32 -6.34 -8.69 -12.22
C LYS A 32 -5.04 -8.14 -12.80
N ARG A 33 -4.30 -7.37 -12.01
CA ARG A 33 -2.99 -6.80 -12.40
C ARG A 33 -2.18 -6.38 -11.19
N ASN A 34 -0.88 -6.23 -11.41
CA ASN A 34 0.02 -5.53 -10.51
C ASN A 34 -0.23 -4.01 -10.58
N LEU A 35 0.03 -3.34 -9.46
CA LEU A 35 0.14 -1.88 -9.44
C LEU A 35 1.56 -1.46 -9.80
N GLU A 36 1.69 -0.36 -10.52
CA GLU A 36 2.97 0.32 -10.73
C GLU A 36 3.42 1.02 -9.45
N ALA A 37 4.73 1.20 -9.27
CA ALA A 37 5.29 1.88 -8.11
C ALA A 37 4.66 3.26 -7.86
N GLY A 38 4.36 4.01 -8.94
CA GLY A 38 3.68 5.30 -8.87
C GLY A 38 2.26 5.21 -8.30
N GLU A 39 1.53 4.13 -8.60
CA GLU A 39 0.19 3.87 -8.04
C GLU A 39 0.28 3.51 -6.55
N ILE A 40 1.36 2.87 -6.11
CA ILE A 40 1.61 2.58 -4.69
C ILE A 40 1.98 3.88 -3.94
N VAL A 41 2.85 4.72 -4.51
CA VAL A 41 3.19 6.05 -3.96
C VAL A 41 1.95 6.94 -3.84
N ALA A 42 1.09 6.95 -4.87
CA ALA A 42 -0.12 7.77 -4.90
C ALA A 42 -1.06 7.47 -3.71
N GLN A 43 -1.11 6.23 -3.22
CA GLN A 43 -1.90 5.88 -2.03
C GLN A 43 -1.38 6.61 -0.79
N VAL A 44 -0.06 6.67 -0.60
CA VAL A 44 0.57 7.38 0.53
C VAL A 44 0.34 8.89 0.41
N LEU A 45 0.57 9.46 -0.77
CA LEU A 45 0.38 10.89 -1.03
C LEU A 45 -1.08 11.31 -0.80
N LYS A 46 -2.03 10.49 -1.23
CA LYS A 46 -3.45 10.79 -1.04
C LYS A 46 -3.83 10.84 0.45
N VAL A 47 -3.25 9.96 1.27
CA VAL A 47 -3.47 10.00 2.72
C VAL A 47 -2.74 11.18 3.36
N GLN A 48 -1.50 11.49 2.95
CA GLN A 48 -0.79 12.66 3.46
C GLN A 48 -1.55 13.95 3.17
N GLN A 49 -2.08 14.14 1.96
CA GLN A 49 -2.92 15.29 1.61
C GLN A 49 -4.12 15.48 2.56
N ALA A 50 -4.73 14.38 3.01
CA ALA A 50 -5.84 14.44 3.97
C ALA A 50 -5.36 14.75 5.40
N LEU A 51 -4.13 14.38 5.76
CA LEU A 51 -3.54 14.68 7.07
C LEU A 51 -2.95 16.10 7.13
N ASP A 52 -2.60 16.69 6.00
CA ASP A 52 -2.14 18.09 5.93
C ASP A 52 -3.22 19.06 6.44
N GLU A 53 -4.50 18.71 6.33
CA GLU A 53 -5.63 19.50 6.87
C GLU A 53 -5.61 19.62 8.41
N THR A 54 -4.95 18.68 9.09
CA THR A 54 -4.84 18.64 10.56
C THR A 54 -3.40 18.79 11.06
N ASP A 55 -2.49 19.24 10.20
CA ASP A 55 -1.05 19.38 10.49
C ASP A 55 -0.43 18.05 11.01
N GLU A 56 -0.90 16.93 10.47
CA GLU A 56 -0.44 15.59 10.81
C GLU A 56 0.38 14.97 9.67
N ARG A 57 1.19 13.96 9.99
CA ARG A 57 2.04 13.27 9.01
C ARG A 57 1.89 11.76 9.01
N VAL A 58 2.05 11.16 7.85
CA VAL A 58 2.30 9.73 7.71
C VAL A 58 3.62 9.41 8.40
N SER A 59 3.55 8.55 9.40
CA SER A 59 4.67 8.18 10.28
C SER A 59 5.26 6.83 9.90
N SER A 60 4.42 5.92 9.37
CA SER A 60 4.87 4.63 8.87
C SER A 60 3.99 4.14 7.72
N VAL A 61 4.55 3.24 6.91
CA VAL A 61 3.83 2.55 5.84
C VAL A 61 3.92 1.05 6.08
N VAL A 62 2.79 0.37 5.98
CA VAL A 62 2.69 -1.09 6.04
C VAL A 62 2.14 -1.61 4.71
N ILE A 63 2.78 -2.64 4.17
CA ILE A 63 2.38 -3.27 2.91
C ILE A 63 1.50 -4.47 3.26
N MET A 64 0.25 -4.19 3.62
CA MET A 64 -0.73 -5.18 4.10
C MET A 64 -2.12 -4.98 3.48
N GLY A 65 -2.18 -4.25 2.36
CA GLY A 65 -3.41 -4.02 1.61
C GLY A 65 -3.77 -5.22 0.74
N ILE A 66 -4.36 -4.94 -0.42
CA ILE A 66 -4.69 -6.00 -1.39
C ILE A 66 -3.41 -6.42 -2.14
N GLY A 67 -3.26 -7.74 -2.35
CA GLY A 67 -2.16 -8.31 -3.11
C GLY A 67 -1.11 -9.03 -2.27
N GLU A 68 -0.20 -9.72 -2.96
CA GLU A 68 1.00 -10.33 -2.40
C GLU A 68 2.22 -9.50 -2.85
N PRO A 69 2.90 -8.79 -1.93
CA PRO A 69 4.02 -7.91 -2.27
C PRO A 69 5.16 -8.61 -3.01
N PHE A 70 5.44 -9.87 -2.68
CA PHE A 70 6.50 -10.63 -3.36
C PHE A 70 6.10 -11.14 -4.75
N ASP A 71 4.80 -11.17 -5.08
CA ASP A 71 4.30 -11.43 -6.45
C ASP A 71 4.30 -10.15 -7.32
N ASN A 72 4.57 -8.99 -6.72
CA ASN A 72 4.81 -7.70 -7.40
C ASN A 72 6.14 -7.06 -6.97
N PHE A 73 7.20 -7.88 -6.91
CA PHE A 73 8.45 -7.53 -6.25
C PHE A 73 9.17 -6.30 -6.84
N ASP A 74 9.25 -6.19 -8.17
CA ASP A 74 10.01 -5.12 -8.81
C ASP A 74 9.37 -3.74 -8.58
N GLU A 75 8.05 -3.63 -8.75
CA GLU A 75 7.30 -2.40 -8.48
C GLU A 75 7.27 -2.07 -6.99
N MET A 76 7.18 -3.09 -6.13
CA MET A 76 7.26 -2.92 -4.67
C MET A 76 8.64 -2.37 -4.26
N LEU A 77 9.72 -2.90 -4.82
CA LEU A 77 11.06 -2.40 -4.58
C LEU A 77 11.26 -0.99 -5.13
N ALA A 78 10.74 -0.70 -6.33
CA ALA A 78 10.79 0.65 -6.90
C ALA A 78 10.02 1.65 -6.01
N PHE A 79 8.85 1.27 -5.48
CA PHE A 79 8.10 2.04 -4.48
C PHE A 79 8.93 2.32 -3.22
N LEU A 80 9.60 1.31 -2.65
CA LEU A 80 10.45 1.50 -1.47
C LEU A 80 11.68 2.38 -1.75
N LYS A 81 12.23 2.28 -2.96
CA LYS A 81 13.41 3.06 -3.41
C LYS A 81 13.09 4.47 -3.85
N ASN A 82 11.82 4.79 -4.13
CA ASN A 82 11.34 6.16 -4.39
C ASN A 82 11.39 7.04 -3.12
N HIS A 83 12.43 6.87 -2.30
CA HIS A 83 12.76 7.71 -1.17
C HIS A 83 13.00 9.12 -1.72
N GLN A 84 11.95 9.93 -1.70
CA GLN A 84 12.08 11.36 -1.81
C GLN A 84 12.70 11.82 -0.48
N PRO A 85 13.90 12.44 -0.50
CA PRO A 85 14.55 12.95 0.70
C PRO A 85 13.71 14.04 1.39
#